data_AF-A0A699V5Y6-F1
#
_entry.id   AF-A0A699V5Y6-F1
#
_cell.length_a   1.000
_cell.length_b   1.000
_cell.length_c   1.000
_cell.angle_alpha   90.00
_cell.angle_beta   90.00
_cell.angle_gamma   90.00
#
_symmetry.space_group_name_H-M   'P 1'
#
loop_
_entity.id
_entity.type
_entity.pdbx_description
1 polymer ?
#
loop_
_entity_poly.entity_id
_entity_poly.type
_entity_poly.pdbx_seq_one_letter_code
_entity_poly.pdbx_strand_id
1 'polypeptide(L)'
;SRIKEAQKEDNEIWTIVENLDKQSLDIPVWKWDEISIDIVTGLPQTQRRHGAIWVVVDRLTKSAHFLPIRKDYSVSRLAEIFQQEIVRLHGTPSVIVSDRDPRFASRFWKGLQKA
;
A
#
# COMPACT_ATOMS: atom_id res chain seq x y z
N SER A 1 45.28 6.79 12.00
CA SER A 1 45.67 5.43 12.41
C SER A 1 44.61 4.48 11.88
N ARG A 2 44.98 3.25 11.50
CA ARG A 2 44.04 2.23 10.97
C ARG A 2 42.80 2.00 11.84
N ILE A 3 42.94 2.24 13.14
CA ILE A 3 41.85 2.12 14.14
C ILE A 3 40.73 3.15 13.89
N LYS A 4 41.06 4.39 13.50
CA LYS A 4 40.05 5.42 13.19
C LYS A 4 39.30 5.14 11.88
N GLU A 5 39.96 4.45 10.96
CA GLU A 5 39.39 4.04 9.67
C GLU A 5 38.40 2.88 9.85
N ALA A 6 38.80 1.84 10.59
CA ALA A 6 37.91 0.73 10.95
C ALA A 6 36.67 1.20 11.74
N GLN A 7 36.84 2.10 12.71
CA GLN A 7 35.71 2.67 13.44
C GLN A 7 34.78 3.51 12.56
N LYS A 8 35.29 4.13 11.49
CA LYS A 8 34.47 4.88 10.54
C LYS A 8 33.66 3.93 9.65
N GLU A 9 34.29 2.88 9.15
CA GLU A 9 33.63 1.84 8.35
C GLU A 9 32.52 1.15 9.15
N ASP A 10 32.78 0.80 10.42
CA ASP A 10 31.76 0.21 11.29
C ASP A 10 30.57 1.15 11.49
N ASN A 11 30.80 2.44 11.77
CA ASN A 11 29.72 3.42 11.94
C ASN A 11 28.92 3.64 10.65
N GLU A 12 29.56 3.61 9.49
CA GLU A 12 28.89 3.68 8.19
C GLU A 12 28.04 2.42 7.94
N ILE A 13 28.55 1.24 8.28
CA ILE A 13 27.81 -0.03 8.19
C ILE A 13 26.60 -0.03 9.12
N TRP A 14 26.75 0.38 10.38
CA TRP A 14 25.63 0.49 11.33
C TRP A 14 24.58 1.49 10.86
N THR A 15 25.00 2.63 10.29
CA THR A 15 24.08 3.63 9.71
C THR A 15 23.33 3.07 8.50
N ILE A 16 23.98 2.25 7.66
CA ILE A 16 23.34 1.58 6.53
C ILE A 16 22.30 0.56 7.03
N VAL A 17 22.65 -0.25 8.03
CA VAL A 17 21.74 -1.24 8.64
C VAL A 17 20.53 -0.56 9.29
N GLU A 18 20.71 0.51 10.08
CA GLU A 18 19.61 1.27 10.67
C GLU A 18 18.70 1.92 9.61
N ASN A 19 19.27 2.39 8.51
CA ASN A 19 18.51 2.98 7.41
C ASN A 19 17.80 1.93 6.55
N LEU A 20 18.31 0.68 6.50
CA LEU A 20 17.64 -0.47 5.92
C LEU A 20 16.46 -0.94 6.80
N ASP A 21 16.64 -1.00 8.12
CA ASP A 21 15.58 -1.35 9.07
C ASP A 21 14.44 -0.31 9.08
N LYS A 22 14.77 0.98 8.90
CA LYS A 22 13.79 2.07 8.73
C LYS A 22 12.87 1.95 7.52
N GLN A 23 13.15 1.05 6.56
CA GLN A 23 12.24 0.78 5.45
C GLN A 23 11.21 -0.31 5.75
N SER A 24 11.36 -1.05 6.84
CA SER A 24 10.40 -2.08 7.23
C SER A 24 9.37 -1.51 8.19
N LEU A 25 8.09 -1.59 7.82
CA LEU A 25 6.98 -1.28 8.73
C LEU A 25 6.84 -2.43 9.74
N ASP A 26 6.60 -2.09 11.00
CA ASP A 26 6.32 -3.07 12.05
C ASP A 26 5.20 -4.05 11.65
N ILE A 27 5.20 -5.23 12.26
CA ILE A 27 4.17 -6.24 12.02
C ILE A 27 2.88 -5.79 12.72
N PRO A 28 1.74 -5.69 12.00
CA PRO A 28 0.47 -5.29 12.60
C PRO A 28 -0.01 -6.30 13.64
N VAL A 29 -0.67 -5.82 14.69
CA VAL A 29 -1.20 -6.67 15.76
C VAL A 29 -2.58 -7.24 15.43
N TRP A 30 -3.36 -6.53 14.61
CA TRP A 30 -4.74 -6.88 14.30
C TRP A 30 -4.97 -7.04 12.79
N LYS A 31 -5.82 -8.00 12.43
CA LYS A 31 -6.18 -8.27 11.03
C LYS A 31 -6.90 -7.05 10.44
N TRP A 32 -6.59 -6.72 9.20
CA TRP A 32 -7.19 -5.62 8.43
C TRP A 32 -7.00 -4.22 9.01
N ASP A 33 -6.24 -4.08 10.09
CA ASP A 33 -5.89 -2.78 10.65
C ASP A 33 -4.87 -2.06 9.77
N GLU A 34 -3.94 -2.81 9.19
CA GLU A 34 -3.01 -2.30 8.20
C GLU A 34 -3.08 -3.09 6.89
N ILE A 35 -3.25 -2.37 5.79
CA ILE A 35 -3.34 -2.96 4.46
C ILE A 35 -2.27 -2.41 3.53
N SER A 36 -1.90 -3.19 2.53
CA SER A 36 -1.17 -2.72 1.36
C SER A 36 -2.04 -2.76 0.12
N ILE A 37 -1.91 -1.76 -0.74
CA ILE A 37 -2.65 -1.67 -1.99
C ILE A 37 -1.71 -1.54 -3.19
N ASP A 38 -2.11 -2.11 -4.31
CA ASP A 38 -1.39 -2.07 -5.58
C ASP A 38 -2.39 -2.15 -6.75
N ILE A 39 -2.05 -1.64 -7.93
CA ILE A 39 -2.85 -1.82 -9.15
C ILE A 39 -2.02 -2.51 -10.23
N VAL A 40 -2.44 -3.73 -10.56
CA VAL A 40 -1.95 -4.44 -11.74
C VAL A 40 -2.69 -3.90 -12.98
N THR A 41 -1.94 -3.37 -13.95
CA THR A 41 -2.50 -2.80 -15.18
C THR A 41 -1.98 -3.50 -16.44
N GLY A 42 -2.59 -3.22 -17.60
CA GLY A 42 -2.11 -3.78 -18.88
C GLY A 42 -2.74 -5.14 -19.22
N LEU A 43 -3.81 -5.51 -18.51
CA LEU A 43 -4.55 -6.74 -18.76
C LEU A 43 -5.49 -6.60 -19.95
N PRO A 44 -5.80 -7.70 -20.67
CA PRO A 44 -6.87 -7.71 -21.67
C PRO A 44 -8.18 -7.19 -21.08
N GLN A 45 -8.89 -6.36 -21.84
CA GLN A 45 -10.15 -5.80 -21.37
C GLN A 45 -11.27 -6.82 -21.43
N THR A 46 -12.04 -6.92 -20.34
CA THR A 46 -13.30 -7.67 -20.32
C THR A 46 -14.39 -6.93 -21.12
N GLN A 47 -15.52 -7.58 -21.40
CA GLN A 47 -16.69 -6.93 -22.02
C GLN A 47 -17.19 -5.71 -21.24
N ARG A 48 -17.00 -5.71 -19.90
CA ARG A 48 -17.31 -4.58 -19.01
C ARG A 48 -16.20 -3.54 -18.92
N ARG A 49 -15.18 -3.64 -19.80
CA ARG A 49 -14.02 -2.75 -19.93
C ARG A 49 -13.03 -2.74 -18.78
N HIS A 50 -13.16 -3.62 -17.78
CA HIS A 50 -12.12 -3.80 -16.76
C HIS A 50 -10.85 -4.32 -17.42
N GLY A 51 -9.74 -3.62 -17.22
CA GLY A 51 -8.42 -3.92 -17.79
C GLY A 51 -7.29 -3.71 -16.78
N ALA A 52 -7.65 -3.68 -15.49
CA ALA A 52 -6.75 -3.59 -14.36
C ALA A 52 -7.39 -4.31 -13.15
N ILE A 53 -6.54 -4.73 -12.22
CA ILE A 53 -6.95 -5.32 -10.95
C ILE A 53 -6.40 -4.44 -9.83
N TRP A 54 -7.27 -4.01 -8.92
CA TRP A 54 -6.87 -3.37 -7.68
C TRP A 54 -6.73 -4.44 -6.62
N VAL A 55 -5.50 -4.57 -6.12
CA VAL A 55 -5.13 -5.54 -5.10
C VAL A 55 -5.15 -4.83 -3.75
N VAL A 56 -5.84 -5.41 -2.78
CA VAL A 56 -5.84 -4.96 -1.38
C VAL A 56 -5.48 -6.14 -0.49
N VAL A 57 -4.36 -6.04 0.22
CA VAL A 57 -3.81 -7.15 1.01
C VAL A 57 -3.73 -6.74 2.47
N ASP A 58 -4.25 -7.58 3.36
CA ASP A 58 -4.01 -7.47 4.79
C ASP A 58 -2.55 -7.78 5.11
N ARG A 59 -1.85 -6.83 5.76
CA ARG A 59 -0.41 -6.99 6.04
C ARG A 59 -0.13 -8.12 7.02
N LEU A 60 -1.05 -8.42 7.94
CA LEU A 60 -0.89 -9.46 8.96
C LEU A 60 -1.13 -10.87 8.39
N THR A 61 -2.35 -11.14 7.92
CA THR A 61 -2.76 -12.50 7.49
C THR A 61 -2.36 -12.82 6.05
N LYS A 62 -1.95 -11.82 5.26
CA LYS A 62 -1.70 -11.93 3.81
C LYS A 62 -2.94 -12.31 2.99
N SER A 63 -4.13 -12.23 3.57
CA SER A 63 -5.39 -12.36 2.83
C SER A 63 -5.56 -11.17 1.87
N ALA A 64 -6.10 -11.41 0.68
CA ALA A 64 -6.19 -10.39 -0.37
C ALA A 64 -7.56 -10.32 -1.04
N HIS A 65 -7.98 -9.11 -1.42
CA HIS A 65 -9.06 -8.85 -2.38
C HIS A 65 -8.47 -8.46 -3.74
N PHE A 66 -9.01 -9.06 -4.79
CA PHE A 66 -8.67 -8.74 -6.19
C PHE A 66 -9.90 -8.12 -6.85
N LEU A 67 -9.93 -6.79 -6.92
CA LEU A 67 -11.08 -6.05 -7.41
C LEU A 67 -10.86 -5.67 -8.89
N PRO A 68 -11.71 -6.12 -9.83
CA PRO A 68 -11.60 -5.70 -11.22
C PRO A 68 -11.96 -4.21 -11.34
N ILE A 69 -11.03 -3.42 -11.89
CA ILE A 69 -11.23 -1.98 -12.08
C ILE A 69 -10.96 -1.55 -13.52
N ARG A 70 -11.43 -0.34 -13.85
CA ARG A 70 -11.08 0.33 -15.10
C ARG A 70 -10.02 1.39 -14.82
N LYS A 71 -9.11 1.59 -15.77
CA LYS A 71 -8.05 2.60 -15.66
C LYS A 71 -8.59 4.03 -15.60
N ASP A 72 -9.79 4.25 -16.14
CA ASP A 72 -10.46 5.56 -16.23
C ASP A 72 -11.46 5.80 -15.09
N TYR A 73 -11.49 4.96 -14.05
CA TYR A 73 -12.28 5.24 -12.87
C TYR A 73 -11.80 6.49 -12.15
N SER A 74 -12.75 7.34 -11.79
CA SER A 74 -12.49 8.50 -10.95
C SER A 74 -12.09 8.07 -9.54
N VAL A 75 -11.37 8.96 -8.86
CA VAL A 75 -11.01 8.84 -7.44
C VAL A 75 -12.25 8.52 -6.58
N SER A 76 -13.37 9.22 -6.80
CA SER A 76 -14.62 8.97 -6.08
C SER A 76 -15.16 7.57 -6.32
N ARG A 77 -15.12 7.08 -7.57
CA ARG A 77 -15.58 5.73 -7.88
C ARG A 77 -14.71 4.66 -7.21
N LEU A 78 -13.39 4.88 -7.15
CA LEU A 78 -12.48 4.00 -6.42
C LEU A 78 -12.77 4.04 -4.91
N ALA A 79 -13.06 5.21 -4.33
CA ALA A 79 -13.43 5.31 -2.91
C ALA A 79 -14.74 4.56 -2.59
N GLU A 80 -15.76 4.66 -3.45
CA GLU A 80 -17.00 3.88 -3.32
C GLU A 80 -16.74 2.38 -3.32
N ILE A 81 -15.93 1.90 -4.27
CA ILE A 81 -15.55 0.47 -4.37
C ILE A 81 -14.80 0.06 -3.10
N PHE A 82 -13.85 0.87 -2.63
CA PHE A 82 -13.10 0.57 -1.40
C PHE A 82 -14.02 0.47 -0.18
N GLN A 83 -14.99 1.39 -0.05
CA GLN A 83 -15.94 1.36 1.05
C GLN A 83 -16.83 0.12 1.00
N GLN A 84 -17.32 -0.23 -0.19
CA GLN A 84 -18.22 -1.38 -0.39
C GLN A 84 -17.50 -2.72 -0.22
N GLU A 85 -16.29 -2.86 -0.75
CA GLU A 85 -15.61 -4.15 -0.82
C GLU A 85 -14.64 -4.38 0.34
N ILE A 86 -14.09 -3.31 0.94
CA ILE A 86 -13.12 -3.42 2.03
C ILE A 86 -13.73 -2.96 3.35
N VAL A 87 -14.14 -1.69 3.46
CA VAL A 87 -14.57 -1.10 4.75
C VAL A 87 -15.80 -1.78 5.31
N ARG A 88 -16.79 -2.09 4.46
CA ARG A 88 -18.00 -2.81 4.85
C ARG A 88 -17.72 -4.18 5.47
N LEU A 89 -16.66 -4.88 5.01
CA LEU A 89 -16.36 -6.25 5.43
C LEU A 89 -15.39 -6.29 6.62
N HIS A 90 -14.43 -5.38 6.66
CA HIS A 90 -13.29 -5.45 7.59
C HIS A 90 -13.14 -4.25 8.52
N GLY A 91 -13.93 -3.20 8.31
CA GLY A 91 -13.76 -1.92 8.98
C GLY A 91 -12.77 -1.00 8.27
N THR A 92 -12.57 0.18 8.83
CA THR A 92 -11.64 1.18 8.26
C THR A 92 -10.23 0.85 8.73
N PRO A 93 -9.27 0.56 7.83
CA PRO A 93 -7.89 0.34 8.22
C PRO A 93 -7.27 1.64 8.76
N SER A 94 -6.41 1.52 9.76
CA SER A 94 -5.66 2.65 10.33
C SER A 94 -4.46 3.03 9.47
N VAL A 95 -3.86 2.07 8.77
CA VAL A 95 -2.71 2.29 7.87
C VAL A 95 -2.98 1.68 6.49
N ILE A 96 -2.67 2.46 5.45
CA ILE A 96 -2.71 1.99 4.08
C ILE A 96 -1.37 2.30 3.41
N VAL A 97 -0.68 1.24 2.98
CA VAL A 97 0.59 1.30 2.28
C VAL A 97 0.32 1.18 0.79
N SER A 98 0.80 2.12 -0.01
CA SER A 98 0.65 2.11 -1.48
C SER A 98 1.99 2.38 -2.14
N ASP A 99 2.24 1.75 -3.28
CA ASP A 99 3.42 1.87 -4.11
C ASP A 99 3.50 3.18 -4.91
N ARG A 100 3.29 4.35 -4.26
CA ARG A 100 3.44 5.69 -4.85
C ARG A 100 2.80 5.92 -6.23
N ASP A 101 1.86 5.08 -6.67
CA ASP A 101 1.12 5.32 -7.91
C ASP A 101 0.42 6.68 -7.78
N PRO A 102 0.58 7.60 -8.75
CA PRO A 102 -0.04 8.93 -8.70
C PRO A 102 -1.56 8.90 -8.48
N ARG A 103 -2.23 7.80 -8.84
CA ARG A 103 -3.67 7.58 -8.60
C ARG A 103 -4.02 7.53 -7.11
N PHE A 104 -3.09 7.10 -6.27
CA PHE A 104 -3.21 7.08 -4.80
C PHE A 104 -2.55 8.28 -4.12
N ALA A 105 -2.22 9.34 -4.88
CA ALA A 105 -1.73 10.59 -4.31
C ALA A 105 -2.72 11.15 -3.27
N SER A 106 -2.23 11.97 -2.33
CA SER A 106 -2.94 12.38 -1.10
C SER A 106 -4.37 12.90 -1.26
N ARG A 107 -4.78 13.36 -2.46
CA ARG A 107 -6.15 13.77 -2.76
C ARG A 107 -7.16 12.63 -2.64
N PHE A 108 -6.79 11.39 -3.01
CA PHE A 108 -7.64 10.21 -2.82
C PHE A 108 -7.93 9.98 -1.34
N TRP A 109 -6.87 9.94 -0.52
CA TRP A 109 -6.97 9.72 0.92
C TRP A 109 -7.70 10.83 1.68
N LYS A 110 -7.46 12.09 1.30
CA LYS A 110 -8.20 13.24 1.86
C LYS A 110 -9.69 13.21 1.53
N GLY A 111 -10.07 12.60 0.40
CA GLY A 111 -11.47 12.37 0.04
C GLY A 111 -12.10 11.26 0.86
N LEU A 112 -11.38 10.13 1.02
CA LEU A 112 -11.85 8.98 1.78
C LEU A 112 -12.05 9.30 3.27
N GLN A 113 -11.16 10.08 3.89
CA GLN A 113 -11.27 10.46 5.31
C GLN A 113 -12.41 11.45 5.61
N LYS A 114 -13.01 12.08 4.58
CA LYS A 114 -14.07 13.08 4.74
C LYS A 114 -15.48 12.53 4.49
N ALA A 115 -15.57 11.29 3.99
CA ALA A 115 -16.83 10.60 3.71
C ALA A 115 -17.20 9.68 4.88
#